data_AF-A0A652JZ59-F1
#
_entry.id   AF-A0A652JZ59-F1
#
_cell.length_a   1.000
_cell.length_b   1.000
_cell.length_c   1.000
_cell.angle_alpha   90.00
_cell.angle_beta   90.00
_cell.angle_gamma   90.00
#
_symmetry.space_group_name_H-M   'P 1'
#
loop_
_entity.id
_entity.type
_entity.pdbx_description
1 polymer ?
#
loop_
_entity_poly.entity_id
_entity_poly.type
_entity_poly.pdbx_seq_one_letter_code
_entity_poly.pdbx_strand_id
1 'polypeptide(L)'
;MNAFLADSAGGATTLVGVWQSGLAQVLGGLIIVAVLIGGFFLGMRVRDKESPTPKPEEHPHRPETDALPGEMSEYRRPAEMPQTDGEHRLMPYQLKASGSETSPEPPPEEKRKWGGISSGGFGSGGTGHGD
;
A
#
# COMPACT_ATOMS: atom_id res chain seq x y z
N MET A 1 -12.77 -66.59 -43.59
CA MET A 1 -11.60 -66.34 -42.72
C MET A 1 -11.44 -64.83 -42.63
N ASN A 2 -11.78 -64.21 -41.51
CA ASN A 2 -11.39 -62.85 -41.10
C ASN A 2 -11.95 -62.61 -39.69
N ALA A 3 -11.26 -63.17 -38.69
CA ALA A 3 -11.54 -62.97 -37.27
C ALA A 3 -10.25 -62.44 -36.63
N PHE A 4 -9.98 -61.15 -36.78
CA PHE A 4 -8.81 -60.51 -36.15
C PHE A 4 -8.99 -59.00 -35.90
N LEU A 5 -10.22 -58.52 -35.73
CA LEU A 5 -10.51 -57.09 -35.45
C LEU A 5 -11.44 -56.91 -34.25
N ALA A 6 -11.20 -57.67 -33.19
CA ALA A 6 -11.90 -57.50 -31.91
C ALA A 6 -10.90 -57.53 -30.74
N ASP A 7 -9.89 -56.65 -30.77
CA ASP A 7 -8.98 -56.45 -29.62
C ASP A 7 -8.46 -55.01 -29.49
N SER A 8 -9.28 -53.99 -29.75
CA SER A 8 -8.86 -52.59 -29.53
C SER A 8 -9.83 -51.75 -28.70
N ALA A 9 -10.81 -52.37 -28.04
CA ALA A 9 -11.79 -51.66 -27.21
C ALA A 9 -11.38 -51.55 -25.72
N GLY A 10 -10.14 -51.86 -25.37
CA GLY A 10 -9.65 -51.84 -23.97
C GLY A 10 -9.17 -50.48 -23.44
N GLY A 11 -9.11 -49.43 -24.27
CA GLY A 11 -8.46 -48.16 -23.88
C GLY A 11 -9.40 -46.97 -23.63
N ALA A 12 -10.66 -47.00 -24.11
CA ALA A 12 -11.50 -45.81 -24.17
C ALA A 12 -12.51 -45.67 -23.00
N THR A 13 -12.74 -46.73 -22.23
CA THR A 13 -13.75 -46.76 -21.15
C THR A 13 -13.23 -46.23 -19.81
N THR A 14 -11.92 -46.12 -19.61
CA THR A 14 -11.34 -45.50 -18.39
C THR A 14 -11.41 -43.98 -18.41
N LEU A 15 -11.49 -43.36 -19.60
CA LEU A 15 -11.60 -41.92 -19.70
C LEU A 15 -12.99 -41.42 -19.28
N VAL A 16 -14.08 -42.10 -19.66
CA VAL A 16 -15.45 -41.61 -19.41
C VAL A 16 -15.89 -41.79 -17.95
N GLY A 17 -15.45 -42.86 -17.27
CA GLY A 17 -15.81 -43.13 -15.87
C GLY A 17 -15.07 -42.28 -14.84
N VAL A 18 -13.84 -41.84 -15.15
CA VAL A 18 -13.04 -41.01 -14.23
C VAL A 18 -13.67 -39.63 -14.04
N TRP A 19 -14.24 -39.03 -15.08
CA TRP A 19 -14.90 -37.71 -14.99
C TRP A 19 -16.19 -37.72 -14.14
N GLN A 20 -16.83 -38.88 -13.92
CA GLN A 20 -17.96 -39.01 -13.00
C GLN A 20 -17.55 -39.40 -11.57
N SER A 21 -16.28 -39.77 -11.37
CA SER A 21 -15.75 -40.06 -10.04
C SER A 21 -15.34 -38.76 -9.35
N GLY A 22 -15.71 -38.59 -8.08
CA GLY A 22 -15.29 -37.42 -7.27
C GLY A 22 -13.77 -37.22 -7.21
N LEU A 23 -12.99 -38.23 -7.60
CA LEU A 23 -11.53 -38.17 -7.73
C LEU A 23 -11.07 -37.12 -8.77
N ALA A 24 -11.80 -36.97 -9.89
CA ALA A 24 -11.46 -35.94 -10.89
C ALA A 24 -11.62 -34.52 -10.31
N GLN A 25 -12.63 -34.32 -9.45
CA GLN A 25 -12.88 -33.03 -8.80
C GLN A 25 -11.82 -32.71 -7.74
N VAL A 26 -11.37 -33.72 -6.99
CA VAL A 26 -10.25 -33.59 -6.05
C VAL A 26 -8.94 -33.27 -6.78
N LEU A 27 -8.64 -33.99 -7.87
CA LEU A 27 -7.44 -33.73 -8.68
C LEU A 27 -7.49 -32.35 -9.34
N GLY A 28 -8.65 -31.95 -9.87
CA GLY A 28 -8.86 -30.61 -10.41
C GLY A 28 -8.62 -29.52 -9.36
N GLY A 29 -9.19 -29.69 -8.17
CA GLY A 29 -8.94 -28.78 -7.05
C GLY A 29 -7.46 -28.71 -6.65
N LEU A 30 -6.79 -29.87 -6.57
CA LEU A 30 -5.36 -29.95 -6.23
C LEU A 30 -4.48 -29.24 -7.27
N ILE A 31 -4.80 -29.40 -8.56
CA ILE A 31 -4.09 -28.71 -9.65
C ILE A 31 -4.26 -27.19 -9.51
N ILE A 32 -5.48 -26.71 -9.28
CA ILE A 32 -5.74 -25.27 -9.09
C ILE A 32 -4.94 -24.74 -7.90
N VAL A 33 -4.97 -25.43 -6.75
CA VAL A 33 -4.20 -25.05 -5.56
C VAL A 33 -2.70 -25.03 -5.85
N ALA A 34 -2.16 -26.03 -6.53
CA ALA A 34 -0.75 -26.08 -6.89
C ALA A 34 -0.34 -24.91 -7.80
N VAL A 35 -1.18 -24.54 -8.76
CA VAL A 35 -0.95 -23.38 -9.64
C VAL A 35 -0.96 -22.07 -8.84
N LEU A 36 -1.91 -21.89 -7.93
CA LEU A 36 -1.99 -20.69 -7.08
C LEU A 36 -0.77 -20.55 -6.17
N ILE A 37 -0.36 -21.64 -5.53
CA ILE A 37 0.85 -21.70 -4.70
C ILE A 37 2.07 -21.35 -5.54
N GLY A 38 2.21 -21.94 -6.74
CA GLY A 38 3.30 -21.64 -7.66
C GLY A 38 3.37 -20.17 -8.05
N GLY A 39 2.23 -19.55 -8.36
CA GLY A 39 2.14 -18.11 -8.65
C GLY A 39 2.55 -17.24 -7.46
N PHE A 40 2.12 -17.60 -6.25
CA PHE A 40 2.52 -16.90 -5.02
C PHE A 40 4.03 -16.98 -4.76
N PHE A 41 4.62 -18.18 -4.88
CA PHE A 41 6.07 -18.35 -4.75
C PHE A 41 6.87 -17.60 -5.81
N LEU A 42 6.38 -17.56 -7.05
CA LEU A 42 7.01 -16.77 -8.11
C LEU A 42 6.97 -15.28 -7.77
N GLY A 43 5.84 -14.77 -7.27
CA GLY A 43 5.70 -13.38 -6.83
C GLY A 43 6.63 -13.02 -5.68
N MET A 44 6.74 -13.89 -4.66
CA MET A 44 7.72 -13.70 -3.57
C MET A 44 9.15 -13.70 -4.09
N ARG A 45 9.50 -14.66 -4.96
CA ARG A 45 10.86 -14.75 -5.52
C ARG A 45 11.24 -13.55 -6.40
N VAL A 46 10.26 -12.90 -7.03
CA VAL A 46 10.49 -11.64 -7.76
C VAL A 46 10.75 -10.49 -6.78
N ARG A 47 9.97 -10.40 -5.68
CA ARG A 47 10.18 -9.39 -4.63
C ARG A 47 11.51 -9.54 -3.89
N ASP A 48 11.97 -10.77 -3.68
CA ASP A 48 13.26 -11.05 -3.05
C ASP A 48 14.48 -10.54 -3.86
N LYS A 49 14.29 -10.20 -5.13
CA LYS A 49 15.35 -9.58 -5.95
C LYS A 49 15.45 -8.08 -5.75
N GLU A 50 14.45 -7.46 -5.12
CA GLU A 50 14.53 -6.07 -4.70
C GLU A 50 15.34 -5.99 -3.40
N SER A 51 16.01 -4.86 -3.17
CA SER A 51 16.70 -4.61 -1.90
C SER A 51 15.70 -4.78 -0.76
N PRO A 52 16.06 -5.51 0.31
CA PRO A 52 15.17 -5.68 1.45
C PRO A 52 14.78 -4.32 2.00
N THR A 53 13.54 -4.20 2.50
CA THR A 53 13.13 -3.02 3.27
C THR A 53 14.18 -2.75 4.35
N PRO A 54 14.67 -1.51 4.47
CA PRO A 54 15.70 -1.19 5.44
C PRO A 54 15.26 -1.64 6.83
N LYS A 55 16.17 -2.30 7.55
CA LYS A 55 15.87 -2.78 8.91
C LYS A 55 15.67 -1.58 9.83
N PRO A 56 14.90 -1.70 10.94
CA PRO A 56 14.74 -0.63 11.94
C PRO A 56 16.08 -0.05 12.43
N GLU A 57 17.12 -0.88 12.48
CA GLU A 57 18.50 -0.54 12.86
C GLU A 57 19.28 0.24 11.77
N GLU A 58 18.82 0.16 10.52
CA GLU A 58 19.37 0.91 9.39
C GLU A 58 18.70 2.29 9.26
N HIS A 59 17.62 2.54 10.01
CA HIS A 59 17.03 3.86 10.09
C HIS A 59 18.00 4.80 10.84
N PRO A 60 18.12 6.06 10.41
CA PRO A 60 18.89 7.06 11.14
C PRO A 60 18.48 7.11 12.61
N HIS A 61 19.39 6.70 13.49
CA HIS A 61 19.16 6.81 14.92
C HIS A 61 19.24 8.27 15.36
N ARG A 62 18.48 8.60 16.40
CA ARG A 62 18.57 9.91 17.02
C ARG A 62 20.01 10.13 17.50
N PRO A 63 20.61 11.31 17.27
CA PRO A 63 21.89 11.64 17.88
C PRO A 63 21.80 11.49 19.41
N GLU A 64 22.92 11.14 20.03
CA GLU A 64 23.04 10.80 21.46
C GLU A 64 22.80 12.00 22.40
N THR A 65 22.58 13.18 21.82
CA THR A 65 22.04 14.33 22.52
C THR A 65 20.55 14.10 22.82
N ASP A 66 20.21 14.04 24.10
CA ASP A 66 18.82 13.91 24.55
C ASP A 66 17.95 15.14 24.23
N ALA A 67 18.56 16.20 23.68
CA ALA A 67 17.87 17.36 23.15
C ALA A 67 16.90 16.94 22.04
N LEU A 68 15.61 17.26 22.19
CA LEU A 68 14.64 17.19 21.09
C LEU A 68 15.28 17.89 19.88
N PRO A 69 15.20 17.31 18.65
CA PRO A 69 15.49 18.08 17.45
C PRO A 69 14.75 19.39 17.63
N GLY A 70 15.48 20.50 17.66
CA GLY A 70 14.90 21.80 17.98
C GLY A 70 13.61 21.95 17.20
N GLU A 71 12.54 22.37 17.86
CA GLU A 71 11.25 22.61 17.22
C GLU A 71 11.42 23.70 16.18
N MET A 72 11.80 23.31 14.95
CA MET A 72 11.84 24.21 13.82
C MET A 72 10.39 24.34 13.33
N SER A 73 9.61 25.13 14.07
CA SER A 73 8.29 25.53 13.63
C SER A 73 8.47 26.60 12.56
N GLU A 74 8.30 26.21 11.31
CA GLU A 74 8.15 27.17 10.23
C GLU A 74 6.71 27.69 10.25
N TYR A 75 6.53 29.00 10.49
CA TYR A 75 5.20 29.58 10.38
C TYR A 75 4.74 29.51 8.94
N ARG A 76 3.52 29.03 8.75
CA ARG A 76 2.97 28.73 7.45
C ARG A 76 1.62 29.43 7.29
N ARG A 77 1.55 30.39 6.37
CA ARG A 77 0.31 31.10 6.03
C ARG A 77 -0.43 30.32 4.93
N PRO A 78 -1.77 30.25 4.96
CA PRO A 78 -2.53 29.72 3.83
C PRO A 78 -2.20 30.51 2.57
N ALA A 79 -1.83 29.82 1.49
CA ALA A 79 -1.52 30.49 0.23
C ALA A 79 -2.81 31.09 -0.35
N GLU A 80 -2.74 32.34 -0.79
CA GLU A 80 -3.88 32.99 -1.44
C GLU A 80 -4.21 32.30 -2.77
N MET A 81 -5.48 31.95 -2.97
CA MET A 81 -5.96 31.31 -4.19
C MET A 81 -5.88 32.31 -5.35
N PRO A 82 -5.30 31.93 -6.50
CA PRO A 82 -5.34 32.76 -7.69
C PRO A 82 -6.79 33.12 -8.03
N GLN A 83 -7.11 34.42 -8.09
CA GLN A 83 -8.43 34.88 -8.50
C GLN A 83 -8.56 34.67 -10.00
N THR A 84 -9.61 33.96 -10.40
CA THR A 84 -9.95 33.77 -11.82
C THR A 84 -11.15 34.63 -12.19
N ASP A 85 -11.27 34.96 -13.47
CA ASP A 85 -12.33 35.78 -14.07
C ASP A 85 -13.72 35.11 -14.04
N GLY A 86 -13.82 33.89 -13.49
CA GLY A 86 -15.04 33.10 -13.39
C GLY A 86 -15.40 32.35 -14.68
N GLU A 87 -14.84 32.76 -15.83
CA GLU A 87 -14.97 32.05 -17.10
C GLU A 87 -14.04 30.83 -17.14
N HIS A 88 -12.81 30.99 -16.61
CA HIS A 88 -11.82 29.92 -16.57
C HIS A 88 -11.84 29.24 -15.20
N ARG A 89 -12.30 27.97 -15.16
CA ARG A 89 -12.18 27.14 -13.95
C ARG A 89 -10.71 26.90 -13.65
N LEU A 90 -10.34 27.09 -12.39
CA LEU A 90 -8.98 26.83 -11.92
C LEU A 90 -8.71 25.32 -11.91
N MET A 91 -7.74 24.88 -12.69
CA MET A 91 -7.35 23.49 -12.81
C MET A 91 -6.23 23.16 -11.81
N PRO A 92 -6.07 21.88 -11.38
CA PRO A 92 -5.09 21.51 -10.36
C PRO A 92 -3.65 21.95 -10.66
N TYR A 93 -3.26 21.94 -11.94
CA TYR A 93 -1.93 22.36 -12.40
C TYR A 93 -1.73 23.89 -12.42
N GLN A 94 -2.79 24.67 -12.22
CA GLN A 94 -2.74 26.13 -12.10
C GLN A 94 -2.62 26.58 -10.63
N LEU A 95 -2.73 25.65 -9.67
CA LEU A 95 -2.50 25.91 -8.25
C LEU A 95 -1.00 25.90 -7.93
N LYS A 96 -0.60 26.70 -6.93
CA LYS A 96 0.74 26.56 -6.32
C LYS A 96 0.89 25.14 -5.76
N ALA A 97 2.07 24.54 -5.97
CA ALA A 97 2.36 23.17 -5.52
C ALA A 97 2.22 22.98 -4.00
N SER A 98 2.36 24.06 -3.22
CA SER A 98 2.04 24.11 -1.80
C SER A 98 0.77 24.93 -1.57
N GLY A 99 -0.21 24.39 -0.83
CA GLY A 99 -1.41 25.12 -0.38
C GLY A 99 -1.12 26.17 0.70
N SER A 100 0.15 26.49 0.89
CA SER A 100 0.66 27.27 1.99
C SER A 100 2.01 27.89 1.66
N GLU A 101 2.27 29.06 2.21
CA GLU A 101 3.50 29.82 2.04
C GLU A 101 4.20 30.05 3.38
N THR A 102 5.53 30.14 3.35
CA THR A 102 6.33 30.48 4.54
C THR A 102 5.99 31.89 4.99
N SER A 103 5.63 32.04 6.26
CA SER A 103 5.35 33.31 6.89
C SER A 103 6.53 33.72 7.77
N PRO A 104 7.07 34.94 7.62
CA PRO A 104 8.11 35.44 8.52
C PRO A 104 7.56 35.86 9.89
N GLU A 105 6.24 36.01 10.01
CA GLU A 105 5.59 36.52 11.22
C GLU A 105 4.81 35.41 11.94
N PRO A 106 4.85 35.39 13.28
CA PRO A 106 4.07 34.44 14.05
C PRO A 106 2.56 34.76 13.90
N PRO A 107 1.68 33.74 13.87
CA PRO A 107 0.25 33.96 13.69
C PRO A 107 -0.34 34.79 14.84
N PRO A 108 -1.39 35.60 14.58
CA PRO A 108 -2.07 36.38 15.63
C PRO A 108 -2.69 35.44 16.68
N GLU A 109 -2.86 35.93 17.91
CA GLU A 109 -3.30 35.15 19.08
C GLU A 109 -4.61 34.39 18.82
N GLU A 110 -5.53 34.98 18.08
CA GLU A 110 -6.82 34.37 17.71
C GLU A 110 -6.66 33.10 16.83
N LYS A 111 -5.55 32.98 16.09
CA LYS A 111 -5.19 31.79 15.29
C LYS A 111 -4.35 30.78 16.08
N ARG A 112 -3.67 31.22 17.15
CA ARG A 112 -2.91 30.35 18.07
C ARG A 112 -3.81 29.49 18.97
N LYS A 113 -5.09 29.85 19.11
CA LYS A 113 -6.07 29.07 19.90
C LYS A 113 -6.17 27.59 19.51
N TRP A 114 -5.77 27.24 18.28
CA TRP A 114 -5.74 25.87 17.78
C TRP A 114 -4.34 25.21 17.82
N GLY A 115 -3.31 25.93 18.26
CA GLY A 115 -1.92 25.44 18.34
C GLY A 115 -1.44 25.12 19.76
N GLY A 116 -2.30 25.29 20.78
CA GLY A 116 -1.95 25.08 22.19
C GLY A 116 -2.01 23.63 22.68
N ILE A 117 -2.54 22.70 21.88
CA ILE A 117 -2.45 21.28 22.22
C ILE A 117 -1.10 20.81 21.70
N SER A 118 -0.21 20.39 22.60
CA SER A 118 1.09 19.84 22.22
C SER A 118 0.85 18.81 21.11
N SER A 119 1.39 19.07 19.92
CA SER A 119 1.28 18.12 18.82
C SER A 119 1.97 16.84 19.28
N GLY A 120 1.18 15.83 19.66
CA GLY A 120 1.70 14.53 20.06
C GLY A 120 2.65 14.06 18.97
N GLY A 121 3.88 13.73 19.37
CA GLY A 121 4.89 13.22 18.45
C GLY A 121 4.29 12.08 17.62
N PHE A 122 4.59 12.05 16.33
CA PHE A 122 4.01 11.10 15.38
C PHE A 122 4.04 9.68 15.97
N GLY A 123 2.87 9.13 16.32
CA GLY A 123 2.71 7.79 16.90
C GLY A 123 2.44 7.70 18.41
N SER A 124 2.47 8.78 19.18
CA SER A 124 2.09 8.74 20.61
C SER A 124 0.56 8.79 20.75
N GLY A 125 -0.09 7.63 20.81
CA GLY A 125 -1.53 7.51 21.07
C GLY A 125 -1.95 7.91 22.50
N GLY A 126 -1.46 9.03 23.01
CA GLY A 126 -1.80 9.56 24.34
C GLY A 126 -2.91 10.59 24.26
N THR A 127 -3.97 10.40 25.04
CA THR A 127 -5.02 11.41 25.24
C THR A 127 -4.39 12.65 25.88
N GLY A 128 -4.39 13.78 25.18
CA GLY A 128 -3.97 15.06 25.73
C GLY A 128 -4.78 15.39 27.00
N HIS A 129 -4.10 15.66 28.11
CA HIS A 129 -4.71 16.19 29.32
C HIS A 129 -4.86 17.69 29.13
N GLY A 130 -6.09 18.20 29.26
CA GLY A 130 -6.37 19.62 29.25
C GLY A 130 -6.63 20.08 30.68
N ASP A 131 -5.90 21.09 31.10
CA ASP A 131 -6.18 21.96 32.25
C ASP A 131 -6.50 23.37 31.76
#